data_AF-A0A9E5R1E3-F1
#
_entry.id   AF-A0A9E5R1E3-F1
#
_cell.length_a   1.000
_cell.length_b   1.000
_cell.length_c   1.000
_cell.angle_alpha   90.00
_cell.angle_beta   90.00
_cell.angle_gamma   90.00
#
_symmetry.space_group_name_H-M   'P 1'
#
loop_
_entity.id
_entity.type
_entity.pdbx_description
1 polymer ?
#
loop_
_entity_poly.entity_id
_entity_poly.type
_entity_poly.pdbx_seq_one_letter_code
_entity_poly.pdbx_strand_id
1 'polypeptide(L)'
;MGEIIGQSPVAPRYFCGIVKGVFGAAKKPNQKGLNRKHVIEACHAALRRLRVEYLDLFFCHRADLNTPIEETVRAMSDLIQQGKILYWGTSEWTAQEIMEAYALARQYHLVPPTMEQPQYNMFHRNRFEKEYHKLYPEIGLGTTIWSPLYSGLLTGKYNEGIPEGSRVDHHRDANWLQDMIAGEQAKPLLDKVKQLALLAQELGTPLPCLAIAWCLKNPNVSTVILGASKLYQLEENLGAIALQDQLSQEIMNQIELILGNQPKITRH
;
A
#
# COMPACT_ATOMS: atom_id res chain seq x y z
N MET A 1 -0.13 -6.73 18.40
CA MET A 1 -0.31 -5.30 18.04
C MET A 1 -1.00 -4.53 19.16
N GLY A 2 -2.25 -4.83 19.54
CA GLY A 2 -2.91 -4.13 20.66
C GLY A 2 -2.18 -4.20 22.01
N GLU A 3 -1.46 -5.29 22.27
CA GLU A 3 -0.59 -5.40 23.46
C GLU A 3 0.60 -4.45 23.42
N ILE A 4 1.28 -4.37 22.26
CA ILE A 4 2.40 -3.43 22.03
C ILE A 4 1.90 -1.98 22.16
N ILE A 5 0.73 -1.68 21.59
CA ILE A 5 0.09 -0.36 21.65
C ILE A 5 -0.22 0.01 23.10
N GLY A 6 -0.86 -0.89 23.86
CA GLY A 6 -1.21 -0.66 25.25
C GLY A 6 -0.01 -0.52 26.20
N GLN A 7 1.18 -0.93 25.77
CA GLN A 7 2.44 -0.78 26.50
C GLN A 7 3.23 0.47 26.06
N SER A 8 2.82 1.14 24.98
CA SER A 8 3.53 2.31 24.47
C SER A 8 3.30 3.53 25.37
N PRO A 9 4.38 4.25 25.77
CA PRO A 9 4.25 5.49 26.54
C PRO A 9 3.76 6.68 25.68
N VAL A 10 3.69 6.51 24.36
CA VAL A 10 3.19 7.52 23.43
C VAL A 10 1.69 7.37 23.31
N ALA A 11 0.95 8.45 23.54
CA ALA A 11 -0.50 8.50 23.37
C ALA A 11 -0.91 7.89 22.02
N PRO A 12 -2.07 7.19 21.94
CA PRO A 12 -2.55 6.51 20.75
C PRO A 12 -2.92 7.54 19.66
N ARG A 13 -1.93 8.07 18.92
CA ARG A 13 -2.14 9.21 18.02
C ARG A 13 -2.30 8.84 16.54
N TYR A 14 -1.92 7.63 16.13
CA TYR A 14 -1.99 7.22 14.72
C TYR A 14 -2.27 5.72 14.58
N PHE A 15 -3.54 5.34 14.41
CA PHE A 15 -3.91 3.96 14.11
C PHE A 15 -4.68 3.83 12.80
N CYS A 16 -4.13 2.96 11.95
CA CYS A 16 -4.75 2.50 10.73
C CYS A 16 -5.44 1.16 10.99
N GLY A 17 -6.77 1.14 10.90
CA GLY A 17 -7.53 -0.10 10.81
C GLY A 17 -7.84 -0.43 9.36
N ILE A 18 -7.79 -1.71 9.02
CA ILE A 18 -8.18 -2.19 7.69
C ILE A 18 -9.31 -3.19 7.88
N VAL A 19 -10.43 -3.02 7.17
CA VAL A 19 -11.46 -4.05 7.05
C VAL A 19 -10.91 -5.17 6.15
N LYS A 20 -10.16 -6.10 6.74
CA LYS A 20 -9.69 -7.30 6.04
C LYS A 20 -10.82 -8.32 5.95
N GLY A 21 -11.66 -8.19 4.93
CA GLY A 21 -12.78 -9.10 4.65
C GLY A 21 -12.52 -10.15 3.56
N VAL A 22 -11.50 -9.95 2.70
CA VAL A 22 -11.30 -10.84 1.52
C VAL A 22 -10.39 -12.04 1.82
N PHE A 23 -9.43 -11.90 2.73
CA PHE A 23 -8.45 -12.96 3.03
C PHE A 23 -8.35 -13.22 4.55
N GLY A 24 -8.90 -14.35 5.01
CA GLY A 24 -8.32 -15.11 6.12
C GLY A 24 -9.02 -15.17 7.49
N ALA A 25 -10.12 -14.44 7.74
CA ALA A 25 -10.78 -14.49 9.07
C ALA A 25 -12.29 -14.76 9.06
N ALA A 26 -12.94 -14.64 7.90
CA ALA A 26 -14.38 -14.78 7.77
C ALA A 26 -14.78 -16.26 7.67
N LYS A 27 -15.45 -16.80 8.70
CA LYS A 27 -16.02 -18.17 8.64
C LYS A 27 -17.47 -18.16 8.15
N LYS A 28 -18.12 -17.00 8.12
CA LYS A 28 -19.55 -16.86 7.80
C LYS A 28 -19.78 -15.83 6.68
N PRO A 29 -20.86 -15.95 5.90
CA PRO A 29 -21.14 -15.07 4.74
C PRO A 29 -21.09 -13.57 5.06
N ASN A 30 -21.56 -13.16 6.24
CA ASN A 30 -21.64 -11.75 6.65
C ASN A 30 -20.40 -11.27 7.43
N GLN A 31 -19.34 -12.08 7.49
CA GLN A 31 -18.05 -11.69 8.09
C GLN A 31 -17.03 -11.24 7.03
N LYS A 32 -17.49 -10.95 5.82
CA LYS A 32 -16.70 -10.47 4.68
C LYS A 32 -17.50 -9.41 3.90
N GLY A 33 -16.83 -8.78 2.93
CA GLY A 33 -17.40 -7.76 2.07
C GLY A 33 -17.42 -6.37 2.72
N LEU A 34 -18.15 -5.45 2.10
CA LEU A 34 -18.27 -4.06 2.55
C LEU A 34 -19.69 -3.66 2.92
N ASN A 35 -20.60 -4.62 3.05
CA ASN A 35 -21.93 -4.37 3.59
C ASN A 35 -21.83 -3.72 4.98
N ARG A 36 -22.84 -2.92 5.29
CA ARG A 36 -22.92 -2.13 6.51
C ARG A 36 -22.70 -2.97 7.76
N LYS A 37 -23.33 -4.14 7.84
CA LYS A 37 -23.21 -5.04 9.00
C LYS A 37 -21.74 -5.38 9.26
N HIS A 38 -21.03 -5.84 8.23
CA HIS A 38 -19.64 -6.23 8.39
C HIS A 38 -18.73 -5.03 8.72
N VAL A 39 -18.88 -3.90 8.02
CA VAL A 39 -18.05 -2.70 8.23
C VAL A 39 -18.15 -2.22 9.68
N ILE A 40 -19.36 -2.11 10.23
CA ILE A 40 -19.59 -1.69 11.62
C ILE A 40 -19.02 -2.71 12.61
N GLU A 41 -19.33 -4.00 12.44
CA GLU A 41 -18.84 -5.06 13.34
C GLU A 41 -17.31 -5.18 13.32
N ALA A 42 -16.69 -5.06 12.14
CA ALA A 42 -15.25 -5.12 11.95
C ALA A 42 -14.55 -3.93 12.60
N CYS A 43 -15.09 -2.72 12.47
CA CYS A 43 -14.57 -1.52 13.14
C CYS A 43 -14.59 -1.72 14.66
N HIS A 44 -15.74 -2.05 15.24
CA HIS A 44 -15.86 -2.28 16.68
C HIS A 44 -14.95 -3.40 17.19
N ALA A 45 -14.80 -4.48 16.41
CA ALA A 45 -13.88 -5.56 16.76
C ALA A 45 -12.41 -5.12 16.67
N ALA A 46 -12.04 -4.27 15.71
CA ALA A 46 -10.70 -3.71 15.58
C ALA A 46 -10.37 -2.80 16.78
N LEU A 47 -11.26 -1.89 17.14
CA LEU A 47 -11.12 -1.01 18.31
C LEU A 47 -10.86 -1.80 19.59
N ARG A 48 -11.65 -2.85 19.85
CA ARG A 48 -11.45 -3.74 21.01
C ARG A 48 -10.10 -4.45 21.00
N ARG A 49 -9.68 -5.00 19.84
CA ARG A 49 -8.39 -5.71 19.72
C ARG A 49 -7.20 -4.77 19.87
N LEU A 50 -7.32 -3.54 19.37
CA LEU A 50 -6.27 -2.53 19.43
C LEU A 50 -6.26 -1.77 20.76
N ARG A 51 -7.33 -1.88 21.55
CA ARG A 51 -7.52 -1.19 22.84
C ARG A 51 -7.48 0.34 22.68
N VAL A 52 -8.18 0.83 21.66
CA VAL A 52 -8.31 2.25 21.33
C VAL A 52 -9.79 2.63 21.17
N GLU A 53 -10.11 3.90 21.36
CA GLU A 53 -11.49 4.40 21.27
C GLU A 53 -11.90 4.74 19.83
N TYR A 54 -10.93 5.15 19.01
CA TYR A 54 -11.11 5.49 17.61
C TYR A 54 -9.89 5.07 16.77
N LEU A 55 -10.05 5.11 15.44
CA LEU A 55 -8.98 4.94 14.46
C LEU A 55 -8.83 6.23 13.65
N ASP A 56 -7.61 6.67 13.40
CA ASP A 56 -7.40 7.83 12.53
C ASP A 56 -7.80 7.50 11.10
N LEU A 57 -7.35 6.35 10.61
CA LEU A 57 -7.54 5.91 9.23
C LEU A 57 -8.24 4.55 9.21
N PHE A 58 -9.33 4.44 8.46
CA PHE A 58 -10.04 3.16 8.28
C PHE A 58 -10.23 2.81 6.80
N PHE A 59 -9.69 1.66 6.38
CA PHE A 59 -9.65 1.28 4.97
C PHE A 59 -10.63 0.19 4.59
N CYS A 60 -11.29 0.37 3.45
CA CYS A 60 -11.91 -0.70 2.66
C CYS A 60 -10.82 -1.49 1.90
N HIS A 61 -10.49 -2.70 2.34
CA HIS A 61 -9.32 -3.44 1.82
C HIS A 61 -9.38 -3.80 0.33
N ARG A 62 -10.57 -3.97 -0.23
CA ARG A 62 -10.85 -4.21 -1.66
C ARG A 62 -12.25 -3.70 -1.96
N ALA A 63 -12.54 -3.37 -3.22
CA ALA A 63 -13.91 -3.14 -3.65
C ALA A 63 -14.74 -4.42 -3.47
N ASP A 64 -16.03 -4.28 -3.16
CA ASP A 64 -16.95 -5.40 -3.00
C ASP A 64 -18.04 -5.33 -4.06
N LEU A 65 -17.97 -6.22 -5.05
CA LEU A 65 -18.93 -6.29 -6.14
C LEU A 65 -20.35 -6.65 -5.69
N ASN A 66 -20.52 -7.15 -4.47
CA ASN A 66 -21.82 -7.57 -3.94
C ASN A 66 -22.49 -6.52 -3.05
N THR A 67 -21.79 -5.43 -2.72
CA THR A 67 -22.31 -4.35 -1.89
C THR A 67 -22.34 -3.07 -2.71
N PRO A 68 -23.49 -2.39 -2.84
CA PRO A 68 -23.54 -1.07 -3.47
C PRO A 68 -22.55 -0.10 -2.80
N ILE A 69 -21.80 0.67 -3.60
CA ILE A 69 -20.82 1.63 -3.07
C ILE A 69 -21.50 2.62 -2.12
N GLU A 70 -22.74 3.05 -2.41
CA GLU A 70 -23.52 3.92 -1.53
C GLU A 70 -23.67 3.37 -0.11
N GLU A 71 -23.96 2.07 0.05
CA GLU A 71 -24.10 1.45 1.37
C GLU A 71 -22.78 1.53 2.16
N THR A 72 -21.66 1.31 1.48
CA THR A 72 -20.32 1.42 2.05
C THR A 72 -20.03 2.86 2.50
N VAL A 73 -20.29 3.85 1.64
CA VAL A 73 -20.07 5.27 1.94
C VAL A 73 -20.91 5.72 3.14
N ARG A 74 -22.17 5.28 3.23
CA ARG A 74 -23.04 5.54 4.39
C ARG A 74 -22.50 4.89 5.66
N ALA A 75 -22.09 3.62 5.60
CA ALA A 75 -21.53 2.92 6.76
C ALA A 75 -20.25 3.60 7.29
N MET A 76 -19.37 4.04 6.39
CA MET A 76 -18.15 4.78 6.76
C MET A 76 -18.47 6.14 7.37
N SER A 77 -19.41 6.88 6.77
CA SER A 77 -19.84 8.18 7.29
C SER A 77 -20.46 8.07 8.68
N ASP A 78 -21.24 7.03 8.93
CA ASP A 78 -21.82 6.80 10.26
C ASP A 78 -20.77 6.47 11.32
N LEU A 79 -19.71 5.73 10.97
CA LEU A 79 -18.58 5.48 11.89
C LEU A 79 -17.83 6.78 12.23
N ILE A 80 -17.73 7.70 11.27
CA ILE A 80 -17.17 9.04 11.50
C ILE A 80 -18.06 9.83 12.45
N GLN A 81 -19.37 9.87 12.21
CA GLN A 81 -20.30 10.57 13.10
C GLN A 81 -20.32 9.98 14.52
N GLN A 82 -20.11 8.67 14.65
CA GLN A 82 -20.00 8.00 15.96
C GLN A 82 -18.66 8.25 16.66
N GLY A 83 -17.72 8.96 16.04
CA GLY A 83 -16.37 9.19 16.56
C GLY A 83 -15.52 7.92 16.64
N LYS A 84 -15.85 6.89 15.86
CA LYS A 84 -15.13 5.59 15.86
C LYS A 84 -13.97 5.58 14.89
N ILE A 85 -14.05 6.40 13.84
CA ILE A 85 -12.97 6.64 12.91
C ILE A 85 -12.90 8.14 12.59
N LEU A 86 -11.72 8.69 12.27
CA LEU A 86 -11.60 10.10 11.87
C LEU A 86 -11.72 10.26 10.35
N TYR A 87 -11.05 9.40 9.60
CA TYR A 87 -11.04 9.38 8.15
C TYR A 87 -11.16 7.96 7.62
N TRP A 88 -11.64 7.84 6.39
CA TRP A 88 -11.68 6.57 5.68
C TRP A 88 -11.07 6.66 4.30
N GLY A 89 -10.68 5.51 3.78
CA GLY A 89 -10.04 5.36 2.49
C GLY A 89 -10.27 3.99 1.88
N THR A 90 -9.71 3.81 0.69
CA THR A 90 -9.86 2.62 -0.15
C THR A 90 -8.51 1.92 -0.33
N SER A 91 -8.51 0.66 -0.76
CA SER A 91 -7.28 -0.09 -1.06
C SER A 91 -7.50 -1.03 -2.24
N GLU A 92 -6.70 -0.85 -3.29
CA GLU A 92 -6.83 -1.52 -4.58
C GLU A 92 -8.23 -1.32 -5.21
N TRP A 93 -8.80 -0.13 -5.05
CA TRP A 93 -9.99 0.27 -5.81
C TRP A 93 -9.56 0.88 -7.14
N THR A 94 -10.37 0.73 -8.18
CA THR A 94 -10.15 1.42 -9.44
C THR A 94 -10.42 2.92 -9.31
N ALA A 95 -9.89 3.72 -10.23
CA ALA A 95 -10.16 5.16 -10.23
C ALA A 95 -11.65 5.47 -10.38
N GLN A 96 -12.37 4.64 -11.13
CA GLN A 96 -13.82 4.75 -11.32
C GLN A 96 -14.57 4.54 -9.99
N GLU A 97 -14.26 3.47 -9.25
CA GLU A 97 -14.92 3.18 -7.97
C GLU A 97 -14.63 4.24 -6.91
N ILE A 98 -13.40 4.78 -6.88
CA ILE A 98 -13.05 5.89 -5.96
C ILE A 98 -13.85 7.15 -6.31
N MET A 99 -13.94 7.50 -7.59
CA MET A 99 -14.70 8.67 -8.03
C MET A 99 -16.21 8.48 -7.81
N GLU A 100 -16.75 7.28 -8.00
CA GLU A 100 -18.14 6.96 -7.68
C GLU A 100 -18.42 7.15 -6.19
N ALA A 101 -17.56 6.61 -5.31
CA ALA A 101 -17.68 6.80 -3.87
C ALA A 101 -17.62 8.28 -3.48
N TYR A 102 -16.71 9.04 -4.09
CA TYR A 102 -16.60 10.49 -3.89
C TYR A 102 -17.87 11.23 -4.34
N ALA A 103 -18.38 10.92 -5.53
CA ALA A 103 -19.58 11.54 -6.10
C ALA A 103 -20.82 11.26 -5.25
N LEU A 104 -21.04 10.00 -4.85
CA LEU A 104 -22.13 9.60 -3.96
C LEU A 104 -22.03 10.33 -2.61
N ALA A 105 -20.81 10.48 -2.09
CA ALA A 105 -20.62 11.20 -0.85
C ALA A 105 -21.02 12.68 -0.96
N ARG A 106 -20.64 13.34 -2.07
CA ARG A 106 -21.06 14.72 -2.36
C ARG A 106 -22.57 14.84 -2.55
N GLN A 107 -23.17 13.93 -3.31
CA GLN A 107 -24.61 13.92 -3.61
C GLN A 107 -25.47 13.79 -2.35
N TYR A 108 -25.05 12.92 -1.41
CA TYR A 108 -25.84 12.61 -0.23
C TYR A 108 -25.35 13.30 1.05
N HIS A 109 -24.48 14.30 0.94
CA HIS A 109 -23.89 15.03 2.08
C HIS A 109 -23.20 14.11 3.10
N LEU A 110 -22.51 13.08 2.60
CA LEU A 110 -21.73 12.12 3.36
C LEU A 110 -20.24 12.50 3.30
N VAL A 111 -19.41 11.74 4.02
CA VAL A 111 -17.95 11.98 4.05
C VAL A 111 -17.28 11.15 2.94
N PRO A 112 -16.60 11.77 1.96
CA PRO A 112 -15.90 11.05 0.89
C PRO A 112 -14.64 10.34 1.41
N PRO A 113 -14.13 9.33 0.69
CA PRO A 113 -12.81 8.77 0.99
C PRO A 113 -11.72 9.82 0.76
N THR A 114 -10.70 9.82 1.61
CA THR A 114 -9.62 10.84 1.56
C THR A 114 -8.27 10.28 1.13
N MET A 115 -8.10 8.95 1.19
CA MET A 115 -6.87 8.30 0.76
C MET A 115 -7.10 6.93 0.11
N GLU A 116 -6.13 6.52 -0.70
CA GLU A 116 -6.04 5.19 -1.31
C GLU A 116 -4.77 4.47 -0.83
N GLN A 117 -4.83 3.15 -0.68
CA GLN A 117 -3.71 2.28 -0.33
C GLN A 117 -3.39 1.33 -1.49
N PRO A 118 -2.66 1.79 -2.52
CA PRO A 118 -2.35 0.99 -3.69
C PRO A 118 -0.95 0.39 -3.64
N GLN A 119 -0.73 -0.65 -4.44
CA GLN A 119 0.60 -1.17 -4.70
C GLN A 119 1.38 -0.15 -5.51
N TYR A 120 2.57 0.21 -5.05
CA TYR A 120 3.48 1.05 -5.83
C TYR A 120 4.92 0.67 -5.56
N ASN A 121 5.68 0.48 -6.64
CA ASN A 121 7.12 0.22 -6.64
C ASN A 121 7.62 0.31 -8.08
N MET A 122 8.94 0.19 -8.25
CA MET A 122 9.61 0.26 -9.55
C MET A 122 9.05 -0.70 -10.63
N PHE A 123 8.38 -1.79 -10.26
CA PHE A 123 7.78 -2.75 -11.20
C PHE A 123 6.25 -2.69 -11.27
N HIS A 124 5.58 -1.94 -10.39
CA HIS A 124 4.14 -1.80 -10.35
C HIS A 124 3.74 -0.32 -10.27
N ARG A 125 3.51 0.28 -11.45
CA ARG A 125 3.41 1.75 -11.61
C ARG A 125 2.11 2.22 -12.25
N ASN A 126 1.48 1.41 -13.11
CA ASN A 126 0.39 1.86 -13.97
C ASN A 126 -0.82 2.41 -13.21
N ARG A 127 -1.31 1.70 -12.19
CA ARG A 127 -2.46 2.15 -11.40
C ARG A 127 -2.17 3.49 -10.72
N PHE A 128 -1.03 3.55 -10.04
CA PHE A 128 -0.61 4.73 -9.29
C PHE A 128 -0.33 5.96 -10.18
N GLU A 129 0.55 5.83 -11.18
CA GLU A 129 1.01 6.97 -11.97
C GLU A 129 0.06 7.35 -13.11
N LYS A 130 -0.71 6.39 -13.64
CA LYS A 130 -1.57 6.61 -14.81
C LYS A 130 -3.05 6.57 -14.47
N GLU A 131 -3.55 5.53 -13.79
CA GLU A 131 -4.98 5.39 -13.51
C GLU A 131 -5.46 6.51 -12.57
N TYR A 132 -4.71 6.78 -11.51
CA TYR A 132 -5.07 7.78 -10.50
C TYR A 132 -4.64 9.21 -10.83
N HIS A 133 -3.99 9.47 -11.98
CA HIS A 133 -3.36 10.77 -12.26
C HIS A 133 -4.30 11.98 -12.10
N LYS A 134 -5.60 11.81 -12.39
CA LYS A 134 -6.63 12.85 -12.23
C LYS A 134 -7.15 12.98 -10.80
N LEU A 135 -7.14 11.90 -10.02
CA LEU A 135 -7.68 11.90 -8.67
C LEU A 135 -6.86 12.79 -7.72
N TYR A 136 -5.55 12.90 -7.94
CA TYR A 136 -4.68 13.75 -7.11
C TYR A 136 -5.10 15.22 -7.16
N PRO A 137 -5.15 15.89 -8.34
CA PRO A 137 -5.57 17.29 -8.40
C PRO A 137 -7.08 17.51 -8.26
N GLU A 138 -7.94 16.59 -8.72
CA GLU A 138 -9.39 16.82 -8.77
C GLU A 138 -10.08 16.67 -7.41
N ILE A 139 -9.67 15.67 -6.62
CA ILE A 139 -10.31 15.36 -5.33
C ILE A 139 -9.34 15.41 -4.15
N GLY A 140 -8.06 15.75 -4.39
CA GLY A 140 -7.05 15.83 -3.34
C GLY A 140 -6.68 14.47 -2.74
N LEU A 141 -6.69 13.41 -3.55
CA LEU A 141 -6.46 12.04 -3.07
C LEU A 141 -5.06 11.88 -2.45
N GLY A 142 -4.99 11.58 -1.15
CA GLY A 142 -3.75 11.16 -0.49
C GLY A 142 -3.45 9.67 -0.72
N THR A 143 -2.21 9.23 -0.51
CA THR A 143 -1.86 7.82 -0.70
C THR A 143 -0.97 7.23 0.39
N THR A 144 -1.25 5.97 0.75
CA THR A 144 -0.39 5.16 1.62
C THR A 144 0.04 3.93 0.84
N ILE A 145 1.17 3.97 0.11
CA ILE A 145 1.52 2.88 -0.80
C ILE A 145 2.06 1.66 -0.07
N TRP A 146 1.84 0.46 -0.63
CA TRP A 146 2.33 -0.80 -0.06
C TRP A 146 3.23 -1.58 -1.03
N SER A 147 4.02 -2.51 -0.47
CA SER A 147 5.04 -3.30 -1.17
C SER A 147 6.05 -2.48 -1.99
N PRO A 148 6.72 -1.47 -1.40
CA PRO A 148 7.77 -0.70 -2.09
C PRO A 148 8.93 -1.58 -2.57
N LEU A 149 9.19 -2.71 -1.88
CA LEU A 149 10.26 -3.65 -2.22
C LEU A 149 9.78 -4.86 -3.05
N TYR A 150 8.54 -4.84 -3.54
CA TYR A 150 7.94 -5.91 -4.35
C TYR A 150 8.15 -7.32 -3.75
N SER A 151 7.63 -7.53 -2.52
CA SER A 151 7.82 -8.76 -1.73
C SER A 151 9.29 -9.14 -1.48
N GLY A 152 10.19 -8.14 -1.51
CA GLY A 152 11.62 -8.29 -1.28
C GLY A 152 12.42 -8.57 -2.54
N LEU A 153 11.82 -8.56 -3.74
CA LEU A 153 12.55 -8.70 -5.00
C LEU A 153 13.58 -7.56 -5.17
N LEU A 154 13.18 -6.33 -4.83
CA LEU A 154 14.04 -5.14 -4.85
C LEU A 154 15.05 -5.09 -3.67
N THR A 155 15.37 -6.24 -3.07
CA THR A 155 16.51 -6.37 -2.14
C THR A 155 17.68 -7.09 -2.79
N GLY A 156 17.50 -7.66 -3.99
CA GLY A 156 18.52 -8.48 -4.67
C GLY A 156 18.68 -9.89 -4.08
N LYS A 157 18.04 -10.22 -2.96
CA LYS A 157 18.20 -11.52 -2.29
C LYS A 157 17.78 -12.74 -3.12
N TYR A 158 17.00 -12.55 -4.19
CA TYR A 158 16.56 -13.62 -5.08
C TYR A 158 17.45 -13.78 -6.33
N ASN A 159 18.52 -13.00 -6.47
CA ASN A 159 19.39 -13.00 -7.65
C ASN A 159 20.08 -14.36 -7.92
N GLU A 160 20.24 -15.17 -6.87
CA GLU A 160 20.91 -16.48 -6.89
C GLU A 160 19.96 -17.63 -6.52
N GLY A 161 18.64 -17.40 -6.52
CA GLY A 161 17.63 -18.37 -6.10
C GLY A 161 16.85 -17.92 -4.85
N ILE A 162 16.02 -18.80 -4.30
CA ILE A 162 15.16 -18.48 -3.16
C ILE A 162 15.88 -18.81 -1.84
N PRO A 163 16.22 -17.83 -0.99
CA PRO A 163 16.85 -18.09 0.30
C PRO A 163 15.88 -18.75 1.30
N GLU A 164 16.43 -19.57 2.20
CA GLU A 164 15.72 -20.15 3.34
C GLU A 164 15.21 -19.04 4.30
N GLY A 165 14.00 -19.21 4.83
CA GLY A 165 13.36 -18.22 5.71
C GLY A 165 12.97 -16.91 5.01
N SER A 166 13.03 -16.88 3.67
CA SER A 166 12.49 -15.77 2.90
C SER A 166 10.95 -15.79 2.92
N ARG A 167 10.32 -14.67 2.51
CA ARG A 167 8.85 -14.60 2.42
C ARG A 167 8.27 -15.64 1.46
N VAL A 168 9.00 -15.96 0.40
CA VAL A 168 8.62 -17.00 -0.58
C VAL A 168 8.68 -18.37 0.08
N ASP A 169 9.72 -18.64 0.84
CA ASP A 169 9.90 -19.89 1.56
C ASP A 169 8.84 -20.11 2.66
N HIS A 170 8.43 -19.06 3.36
CA HIS A 170 7.33 -19.11 4.33
C HIS A 170 5.93 -19.23 3.71
N HIS A 171 5.80 -18.94 2.41
CA HIS A 171 4.55 -19.02 1.67
C HIS A 171 4.70 -19.95 0.46
N ARG A 172 5.27 -21.15 0.66
CA ARG A 172 5.45 -22.14 -0.41
C ARG A 172 4.15 -22.46 -1.17
N ASP A 173 3.01 -22.43 -0.49
CA ASP A 173 1.68 -22.70 -1.08
C ASP A 173 1.12 -21.53 -1.92
N ALA A 174 1.78 -20.36 -1.88
CA ALA A 174 1.39 -19.19 -2.66
C ALA A 174 2.06 -19.21 -4.04
N ASN A 175 1.52 -20.03 -4.95
CA ASN A 175 2.05 -20.23 -6.32
C ASN A 175 2.39 -18.90 -7.02
N TRP A 176 1.57 -17.86 -6.84
CA TRP A 176 1.79 -16.54 -7.45
C TRP A 176 3.14 -15.89 -7.07
N LEU A 177 3.63 -16.10 -5.84
CA LEU A 177 4.87 -15.48 -5.38
C LEU A 177 6.09 -16.27 -5.86
N GLN A 178 5.96 -17.59 -5.99
CA GLN A 178 6.97 -18.43 -6.63
C GLN A 178 7.06 -18.12 -8.13
N ASP A 179 5.93 -18.04 -8.84
CA ASP A 179 5.89 -17.73 -10.27
C ASP A 179 6.50 -16.36 -10.57
N MET A 180 6.31 -15.39 -9.67
CA MET A 180 6.89 -14.04 -9.77
C MET A 180 8.43 -14.02 -9.67
N ILE A 181 9.05 -15.03 -9.05
CA ILE A 181 10.48 -15.03 -8.69
C ILE A 181 11.27 -16.14 -9.42
N ALA A 182 10.63 -17.28 -9.66
CA ALA A 182 11.22 -18.47 -10.27
C ALA A 182 10.61 -18.83 -11.64
N GLY A 183 9.53 -18.16 -12.07
CA GLY A 183 8.96 -18.36 -13.40
C GLY A 183 9.79 -17.73 -14.51
N GLU A 184 9.54 -18.12 -15.77
CA GLU A 184 10.24 -17.56 -16.94
C GLU A 184 10.11 -16.03 -17.05
N GLN A 185 9.00 -15.48 -16.54
CA GLN A 185 8.74 -14.03 -16.50
C GLN A 185 9.57 -13.29 -15.44
N ALA A 186 10.19 -14.01 -14.50
CA ALA A 186 11.01 -13.41 -13.44
C ALA A 186 12.40 -12.99 -13.95
N LYS A 187 12.95 -13.66 -14.97
CA LYS A 187 14.32 -13.42 -15.45
C LYS A 187 14.55 -11.96 -15.90
N PRO A 188 13.68 -11.33 -16.73
CA PRO A 188 13.84 -9.92 -17.09
C PRO A 188 13.75 -8.97 -15.88
N LEU A 189 12.97 -9.33 -14.84
CA LEU A 189 12.90 -8.53 -13.62
C LEU A 189 14.19 -8.65 -12.81
N LEU A 190 14.73 -9.86 -12.66
CA LEU A 190 15.99 -10.10 -11.96
C LEU A 190 17.17 -9.39 -12.63
N ASP A 191 17.22 -9.37 -13.97
CA ASP A 191 18.26 -8.64 -14.69
C ASP A 191 18.20 -7.12 -14.43
N LYS A 192 16.98 -6.55 -14.34
CA LYS A 192 16.80 -5.15 -13.92
C LYS A 192 17.20 -4.94 -12.47
N VAL A 193 16.85 -5.85 -11.56
CA VAL A 193 17.26 -5.80 -10.15
C VAL A 193 18.79 -5.78 -10.03
N LYS A 194 19.50 -6.60 -10.82
CA LYS A 194 20.97 -6.60 -10.85
C LYS A 194 21.54 -5.26 -11.32
N GLN A 195 20.98 -4.68 -12.38
CA GLN A 195 21.40 -3.35 -12.86
C GLN A 195 21.13 -2.25 -11.81
N LEU A 196 19.97 -2.29 -11.15
CA LEU A 196 19.66 -1.37 -10.05
C LEU A 196 20.61 -1.56 -8.86
N ALA A 197 21.03 -2.80 -8.58
CA ALA A 197 21.99 -3.09 -7.51
C ALA A 197 23.37 -2.47 -7.80
N LEU A 198 23.82 -2.52 -9.05
CA LEU A 198 25.06 -1.84 -9.48
C LEU A 198 24.94 -0.32 -9.29
N LEU A 199 23.83 0.28 -9.73
CA LEU A 199 23.59 1.71 -9.53
C LEU A 199 23.54 2.08 -8.04
N ALA A 200 22.88 1.26 -7.20
CA ALA A 200 22.85 1.48 -5.76
C ALA A 200 24.27 1.43 -5.14
N GLN A 201 25.12 0.51 -5.61
CA GLN A 201 26.52 0.40 -5.19
C GLN A 201 27.33 1.65 -5.57
N GLU A 202 27.14 2.19 -6.79
CA GLU A 202 27.78 3.45 -7.22
C GLU A 202 27.37 4.63 -6.35
N LEU A 203 26.12 4.65 -5.87
CA LEU A 203 25.59 5.65 -4.95
C LEU A 203 25.97 5.39 -3.48
N GLY A 204 26.69 4.31 -3.19
CA GLY A 204 27.08 3.93 -1.83
C GLY A 204 25.89 3.61 -0.91
N THR A 205 24.75 3.19 -1.47
CA THR A 205 23.51 2.92 -0.73
C THR A 205 23.02 1.48 -0.94
N PRO A 206 22.38 0.85 0.05
CA PRO A 206 21.66 -0.40 -0.17
C PRO A 206 20.55 -0.25 -1.22
N LEU A 207 20.35 -1.28 -2.04
CA LEU A 207 19.27 -1.31 -3.03
C LEU A 207 17.87 -1.09 -2.43
N PRO A 208 17.51 -1.66 -1.26
CA PRO A 208 16.22 -1.39 -0.63
C PRO A 208 16.00 0.10 -0.35
N CYS A 209 17.04 0.82 0.08
CA CYS A 209 16.99 2.26 0.29
C CYS A 209 16.73 3.01 -1.01
N LEU A 210 17.43 2.65 -2.09
CA LEU A 210 17.22 3.23 -3.42
C LEU A 210 15.77 3.03 -3.89
N ALA A 211 15.23 1.82 -3.75
CA ALA A 211 13.87 1.49 -4.14
C ALA A 211 12.80 2.28 -3.36
N ILE A 212 12.99 2.42 -2.05
CA ILE A 212 12.07 3.20 -1.19
C ILE A 212 12.20 4.70 -1.46
N ALA A 213 13.43 5.21 -1.58
CA ALA A 213 13.68 6.63 -1.88
C ALA A 213 13.09 7.04 -3.23
N TRP A 214 13.17 6.16 -4.23
CA TRP A 214 12.50 6.35 -5.52
C TRP A 214 10.97 6.47 -5.37
N CYS A 215 10.35 5.63 -4.52
CA CYS A 215 8.91 5.76 -4.23
C CYS A 215 8.60 7.11 -3.58
N LEU A 216 9.39 7.52 -2.58
CA LEU A 216 9.24 8.80 -1.88
C LEU A 216 9.45 10.03 -2.78
N LYS A 217 10.22 9.90 -3.87
CA LYS A 217 10.45 11.00 -4.81
C LYS A 217 9.19 11.41 -5.58
N ASN A 218 8.19 10.53 -5.69
CA ASN A 218 6.93 10.84 -6.35
C ASN A 218 6.07 11.74 -5.44
N PRO A 219 5.69 12.96 -5.85
CA PRO A 219 4.97 13.91 -5.00
C PRO A 219 3.57 13.45 -4.60
N ASN A 220 3.01 12.45 -5.30
CA ASN A 220 1.69 11.89 -4.97
C ASN A 220 1.76 10.77 -3.92
N VAL A 221 2.97 10.36 -3.48
CA VAL A 221 3.16 9.41 -2.39
C VAL A 221 3.17 10.16 -1.06
N SER A 222 2.10 10.04 -0.28
CA SER A 222 2.05 10.67 1.05
C SER A 222 2.78 9.84 2.10
N THR A 223 2.75 8.50 1.98
CA THR A 223 3.44 7.59 2.90
C THR A 223 3.80 6.27 2.20
N VAL A 224 4.92 5.69 2.59
CA VAL A 224 5.38 4.35 2.17
C VAL A 224 5.27 3.37 3.34
N ILE A 225 4.48 2.31 3.18
CA ILE A 225 4.35 1.25 4.19
C ILE A 225 5.52 0.28 4.05
N LEU A 226 6.39 0.26 5.06
CA LEU A 226 7.54 -0.64 5.13
C LEU A 226 7.13 -2.01 5.68
N GLY A 227 7.79 -3.05 5.18
CA GLY A 227 7.71 -4.40 5.73
C GLY A 227 9.10 -4.92 6.04
N ALA A 228 9.32 -5.36 7.28
CA ALA A 228 10.57 -5.93 7.75
C ALA A 228 10.29 -7.14 8.64
N SER A 229 11.07 -8.21 8.49
CA SER A 229 11.01 -9.38 9.38
C SER A 229 12.10 -9.37 10.45
N LYS A 230 13.11 -8.50 10.29
CA LYS A 230 14.25 -8.34 11.20
C LYS A 230 14.53 -6.85 11.43
N LEU A 231 15.06 -6.50 12.60
CA LEU A 231 15.30 -5.10 12.99
C LEU A 231 16.22 -4.36 12.01
N TYR A 232 17.34 -4.98 11.62
CA TYR A 232 18.29 -4.35 10.69
C TYR A 232 17.68 -3.97 9.34
N GLN A 233 16.65 -4.71 8.87
CA GLN A 233 15.96 -4.37 7.62
C GLN A 233 15.15 -3.09 7.79
N LEU A 234 14.55 -2.88 8.97
CA LEU A 234 13.83 -1.66 9.28
C LEU A 234 14.80 -0.47 9.36
N GLU A 235 15.91 -0.64 10.07
CA GLU A 235 16.95 0.39 10.20
C GLU A 235 17.53 0.77 8.83
N GLU A 236 17.83 -0.22 7.98
CA GLU A 236 18.25 -0.01 6.60
C GLU A 236 17.18 0.78 5.82
N ASN A 237 15.94 0.30 5.80
CA ASN A 237 14.84 0.94 5.06
C ASN A 237 14.59 2.40 5.49
N LEU A 238 14.79 2.74 6.76
CA LEU A 238 14.64 4.11 7.27
C LEU A 238 15.72 5.07 6.70
N GLY A 239 16.88 4.54 6.30
CA GLY A 239 17.93 5.30 5.62
C GLY A 239 17.50 5.88 4.27
N ALA A 240 16.42 5.38 3.66
CA ALA A 240 15.89 5.87 2.38
C ALA A 240 15.51 7.37 2.40
N ILE A 241 15.13 7.91 3.56
CA ILE A 241 14.75 9.33 3.70
C ILE A 241 15.95 10.24 3.37
N ALA A 242 17.15 9.88 3.83
CA ALA A 242 18.36 10.66 3.57
C ALA A 242 18.77 10.65 2.10
N LEU A 243 18.32 9.64 1.33
CA LEU A 243 18.63 9.48 -0.09
C LEU A 243 17.64 10.23 -0.99
N GLN A 244 16.42 10.51 -0.54
CA GLN A 244 15.36 11.13 -1.34
C GLN A 244 15.83 12.43 -2.02
N ASP A 245 16.55 13.28 -1.30
CA ASP A 245 17.05 14.56 -1.82
C ASP A 245 18.28 14.39 -2.73
N GLN A 246 19.02 13.29 -2.59
CA GLN A 246 20.21 12.98 -3.38
C GLN A 246 19.86 12.36 -4.74
N LEU A 247 18.64 11.85 -4.93
CA LEU A 247 18.16 11.37 -6.23
C LEU A 247 17.97 12.53 -7.20
N SER A 248 19.06 12.89 -7.88
CA SER A 248 19.10 13.89 -8.94
C SER A 248 18.28 13.44 -10.15
N GLN A 249 17.95 14.38 -11.03
CA GLN A 249 17.24 14.05 -12.27
C GLN A 249 18.04 13.06 -13.14
N GLU A 250 19.36 13.12 -13.11
CA GLU A 250 20.23 12.20 -13.84
C GLU A 250 20.11 10.76 -13.31
N ILE A 251 20.17 10.58 -11.98
CA ILE A 251 19.97 9.28 -11.35
C ILE A 251 18.57 8.74 -11.66
N MET A 252 17.55 9.60 -11.57
CA MET A 252 16.18 9.22 -11.91
C MET A 252 16.06 8.75 -13.37
N ASN A 253 16.72 9.44 -14.32
CA ASN A 253 16.73 9.03 -15.72
C ASN A 253 17.44 7.69 -15.93
N GLN A 254 18.53 7.41 -15.21
CA GLN A 254 19.20 6.11 -15.25
C GLN A 254 18.29 4.99 -14.73
N ILE A 255 17.55 5.24 -13.63
CA ILE A 255 16.55 4.30 -13.12
C ILE A 255 15.46 4.06 -14.18
N GLU A 256 14.93 5.10 -14.82
CA GLU A 256 13.92 4.96 -15.88
C GLU A 256 14.42 4.16 -17.08
N LEU A 257 15.68 4.34 -17.48
CA LEU A 257 16.33 3.54 -18.53
C LEU A 257 16.41 2.06 -18.16
N ILE A 258 16.83 1.73 -16.94
CA ILE A 258 16.89 0.34 -16.44
C ILE A 258 15.49 -0.27 -16.39
N LEU A 259 14.52 0.48 -15.85
CA LEU A 259 13.16 -0.01 -15.67
C LEU A 259 12.40 -0.16 -16.99
N GLY A 260 12.55 0.78 -17.92
CA GLY A 260 11.94 0.75 -19.24
C GLY A 260 10.42 0.57 -19.22
N ASN A 261 9.75 1.02 -18.14
CA ASN A 261 8.33 0.74 -17.88
C ASN A 261 7.53 1.98 -17.47
N GLN A 262 8.05 3.19 -17.74
CA GLN A 262 7.40 4.45 -17.38
C GLN A 262 5.98 4.51 -17.97
N PRO A 263 4.93 4.66 -17.14
CA PRO A 263 3.56 4.75 -17.62
C PRO A 263 3.35 5.98 -18.51
N LYS A 264 2.73 5.77 -19.68
CA LYS A 264 2.34 6.88 -20.57
C LYS A 264 0.99 7.44 -20.13
N ILE A 265 1.00 8.69 -19.64
CA ILE A 265 -0.21 9.45 -19.32
C ILE A 265 -0.70 10.10 -20.62
N THR A 266 -1.81 9.63 -21.17
CA THR A 266 -2.48 10.29 -22.29
C THR A 266 -3.17 11.55 -21.78
N ARG A 267 -2.64 12.72 -22.16
CA ARG A 267 -3.40 13.97 -22.04
C ARG A 267 -4.43 13.97 -23.16
N HIS A 268 -5.72 13.89 -22.80
CA HIS A 268 -6.83 14.14 -23.71
C HIS A 268 -7.03 15.64 -23.87
#